data_AF-A0A151EC77-F1
#
_entry.id   AF-A0A151EC77-F1
#
_cell.length_a   1.000
_cell.length_b   1.000
_cell.length_c   1.000
_cell.angle_alpha   90.00
_cell.angle_beta   90.00
_cell.angle_gamma   90.00
#
_symmetry.space_group_name_H-M   'P 1'
#
loop_
_entity.id
_entity.type
_entity.pdbx_description
1 polymer ?
#
loop_
_entity_poly.entity_id
_entity_poly.type
_entity_poly.pdbx_seq_one_letter_code
_entity_poly.pdbx_strand_id
1 'polypeptide(L)'
;MTEDIKEPKSELELLLEKNACGVGLTPEERLRAHDLITKRPEYSKEDCWLCKQVRIDKVEKSIYDTRLCQYHAYAALISRK
;
A
#
# COMPACT_ATOMS: atom_id res chain seq x y z
N MET A 1 22.62 11.64 14.36
CA MET A 1 21.22 11.36 14.73
C MET A 1 20.38 12.10 13.71
N THR A 2 20.02 11.44 12.62
CA THR A 2 19.09 12.02 11.64
C THR A 2 17.72 11.99 12.28
N GLU A 3 17.15 13.15 12.54
CA GLU A 3 15.74 13.27 12.88
C GLU A 3 14.95 12.63 11.72
N ASP A 4 14.35 11.47 11.97
CA ASP A 4 13.38 10.86 11.06
C ASP A 4 12.19 11.82 10.95
N ILE A 5 12.26 12.72 9.96
CA ILE A 5 11.10 13.46 9.51
C ILE A 5 10.14 12.41 8.95
N LYS A 6 9.22 11.92 9.78
CA LYS A 6 8.13 11.06 9.32
C LYS A 6 7.31 11.88 8.34
N GLU A 7 7.48 11.61 7.06
CA GLU A 7 6.57 12.11 6.05
C GLU A 7 5.13 11.71 6.43
N PRO A 8 4.14 12.60 6.21
CA PRO A 8 2.76 12.29 6.52
C PRO A 8 2.30 11.10 5.68
N LYS A 9 1.61 10.15 6.32
CA LYS A 9 1.16 8.94 5.63
C LYS A 9 0.25 9.26 4.46
N SER A 10 0.41 8.55 3.36
CA SER A 10 -0.52 8.64 2.23
C SER A 10 -1.94 8.19 2.63
N GLU A 11 -2.96 8.69 1.92
CA GLU A 11 -4.35 8.26 2.11
C GLU A 11 -4.48 6.74 1.96
N LEU A 12 -3.75 6.14 1.00
CA LEU A 12 -3.77 4.71 0.77
C LEU A 12 -3.16 3.94 1.93
N GLU A 13 -2.02 4.38 2.47
CA GLU A 13 -1.37 3.71 3.61
C GLU A 13 -2.30 3.70 4.83
N LEU A 14 -2.94 4.83 5.13
CA LEU A 14 -3.91 4.92 6.23
C LEU A 14 -5.10 3.96 6.04
N LEU A 15 -5.61 3.84 4.81
CA LEU A 15 -6.70 2.90 4.49
C LEU A 15 -6.25 1.44 4.60
N LEU A 16 -5.05 1.11 4.12
CA LEU A 16 -4.50 -0.26 4.24
C LEU A 16 -4.25 -0.63 5.70
N GLU A 17 -3.70 0.27 6.52
CA GLU A 17 -3.52 0.05 7.95
C GLU A 17 -4.85 -0.11 8.69
N LYS A 18 -5.85 0.73 8.38
CA LYS A 18 -7.21 0.58 8.92
C LYS A 18 -7.80 -0.77 8.52
N ASN A 19 -7.57 -1.20 7.28
CA ASN A 19 -7.98 -2.50 6.78
C ASN A 19 -7.20 -3.68 7.37
N ALA A 20 -5.97 -3.50 7.86
CA ALA A 20 -5.22 -4.57 8.51
C ALA A 20 -5.54 -4.69 10.01
N CYS A 21 -5.59 -3.56 10.72
CA CYS A 21 -5.56 -3.53 12.19
C CYS A 21 -6.84 -2.96 12.83
N GLY A 22 -7.70 -2.28 12.07
CA GLY A 22 -8.87 -1.52 12.59
C GLY A 22 -10.20 -2.29 12.57
N VAL A 23 -11.32 -1.57 12.48
CA VAL A 23 -12.68 -2.13 12.34
C VAL A 23 -13.02 -2.62 10.92
N GLY A 24 -12.06 -2.52 9.99
CA GLY A 24 -12.30 -2.69 8.56
C GLY A 24 -12.60 -1.36 7.87
N LEU A 25 -12.65 -1.41 6.53
CA LEU A 25 -13.06 -0.29 5.70
C LEU A 25 -14.56 -0.30 5.46
N THR A 26 -15.19 0.87 5.42
CA THR A 26 -16.55 1.00 4.87
C THR A 26 -16.53 0.71 3.35
N PRO A 27 -17.70 0.46 2.72
CA PRO A 27 -17.77 0.30 1.27
C PRO A 27 -17.16 1.46 0.49
N GLU A 28 -17.39 2.70 0.93
CA GLU A 28 -16.86 3.92 0.32
C GLU A 28 -15.33 3.98 0.44
N GLU A 29 -14.79 3.70 1.63
CA GLU A 29 -13.35 3.64 1.88
C GLU A 29 -12.67 2.54 1.07
N ARG A 30 -13.34 1.39 0.91
CA ARG A 30 -12.84 0.29 0.08
C ARG A 30 -12.79 0.67 -1.39
N LEU A 31 -13.82 1.33 -1.92
CA LEU A 31 -13.83 1.88 -3.28
C LEU A 31 -12.74 2.93 -3.46
N ARG A 32 -12.53 3.77 -2.44
CA ARG A 32 -11.49 4.79 -2.45
C ARG A 32 -10.09 4.18 -2.50
N ALA A 33 -9.79 3.20 -1.63
CA ALA A 33 -8.55 2.45 -1.65
C ALA A 33 -8.34 1.75 -3.00
N HIS A 34 -9.40 1.13 -3.54
CA HIS A 34 -9.36 0.50 -4.85
C HIS A 34 -8.96 1.48 -5.97
N ASP A 35 -9.54 2.68 -5.99
CA ASP A 35 -9.23 3.70 -7.00
C ASP A 35 -7.80 4.22 -6.88
N LEU A 36 -7.30 4.42 -5.65
CA LEU A 36 -5.90 4.81 -5.39
C LEU A 36 -4.91 3.73 -5.87
N ILE A 37 -5.26 2.45 -5.75
CA ILE A 37 -4.43 1.34 -6.22
C ILE A 37 -4.48 1.19 -7.74
N THR A 38 -5.66 1.29 -8.34
CA THR A 38 -5.88 0.84 -9.73
C THR A 38 -5.92 1.95 -10.76
N LYS A 39 -6.48 3.12 -10.43
CA LYS A 39 -6.66 4.21 -11.39
C LYS A 39 -5.58 5.27 -11.27
N ARG A 40 -5.07 5.51 -10.06
CA ARG A 40 -4.13 6.60 -9.77
C ARG A 40 -3.00 6.16 -8.82
N PRO A 41 -2.28 5.05 -9.09
CA PRO A 41 -1.14 4.69 -8.28
C PRO A 41 -0.02 5.71 -8.46
N GLU A 42 0.39 6.34 -7.37
CA GLU A 42 1.62 7.13 -7.33
C GLU A 42 2.77 6.21 -6.91
N TYR A 43 3.73 5.97 -7.80
CA TYR A 43 4.82 5.04 -7.52
C TYR A 43 6.01 5.71 -6.84
N SER A 44 6.59 5.05 -5.85
CA SER A 44 7.88 5.40 -5.25
C SER A 44 9.04 4.89 -6.11
N LYS A 45 10.24 5.46 -5.88
CA LYS A 45 11.50 4.89 -6.40
C LYS A 45 11.86 3.58 -5.71
N GLU A 46 11.29 3.34 -4.53
CA GLU A 46 11.48 2.13 -3.75
C GLU A 46 10.79 0.91 -4.38
N ASP A 47 11.34 -0.25 -4.06
CA ASP A 47 10.85 -1.53 -4.50
C ASP A 47 9.84 -2.11 -3.51
N CYS A 48 8.86 -2.86 -4.02
CA CYS A 48 7.93 -3.57 -3.17
C CYS A 48 8.65 -4.55 -2.24
N TRP A 49 8.43 -4.38 -0.94
CA TRP A 49 9.06 -5.20 0.10
C TRP A 49 8.66 -6.67 -0.02
N LEU A 50 7.39 -6.96 -0.32
CA LEU A 50 6.93 -8.33 -0.53
C LEU A 50 7.54 -8.94 -1.80
N CYS A 51 7.56 -8.24 -2.93
CA CYS A 51 8.20 -8.76 -4.14
C CYS A 51 9.66 -9.16 -3.87
N LYS A 52 10.42 -8.34 -3.13
CA LYS A 52 11.80 -8.65 -2.76
C LYS A 52 11.97 -9.93 -1.94
N GLN A 53 10.95 -10.33 -1.18
CA GLN A 53 11.00 -11.53 -0.34
C GLN A 53 10.60 -12.80 -1.09
N VAL A 54 9.60 -12.72 -1.97
CA VAL A 54 9.03 -13.90 -2.63
C VAL A 54 9.44 -14.09 -4.08
N ARG A 55 9.87 -13.04 -4.79
CA ARG A 55 10.20 -13.06 -6.23
C ARG A 55 11.32 -12.08 -6.57
N ILE A 56 12.56 -12.49 -6.27
CA ILE A 56 13.76 -11.66 -6.46
C ILE A 56 13.96 -11.28 -7.95
N ASP A 57 13.44 -12.08 -8.88
CA ASP A 57 13.53 -11.87 -10.33
C ASP A 57 12.48 -10.90 -10.90
N LYS A 58 11.42 -10.59 -10.15
CA LYS A 58 10.30 -9.73 -10.60
C LYS A 58 9.88 -8.74 -9.53
N VAL A 59 10.82 -7.89 -9.16
CA VAL A 59 10.59 -6.82 -8.18
C VAL A 59 9.95 -5.62 -8.86
N GLU A 60 8.72 -5.30 -8.46
CA GLU A 60 8.00 -4.12 -8.93
C GLU A 60 8.20 -2.93 -7.98
N LYS A 61 7.97 -1.72 -8.49
CA LYS A 61 7.98 -0.50 -7.67
C LYS A 61 6.79 -0.48 -6.71
N SER A 62 7.02 0.02 -5.50
CA SER A 62 5.94 0.22 -4.53
C SER A 62 5.12 1.46 -4.86
N ILE A 63 3.84 1.45 -4.49
CA ILE A 63 3.04 2.67 -4.38
C ILE A 63 3.61 3.50 -3.22
N TYR A 64 3.67 4.81 -3.40
CA TYR A 64 4.22 5.80 -2.48
C TYR A 64 3.78 5.52 -1.04
N ASP A 65 4.76 5.45 -0.15
CA ASP A 65 4.56 5.30 1.30
C ASP A 65 3.85 4.01 1.75
N THR A 66 3.58 3.04 0.85
CA THR A 66 2.96 1.75 1.23
C THR A 66 3.95 0.59 1.30
N ARG A 67 5.13 0.72 0.69
CA ARG A 67 6.09 -0.39 0.46
C ARG A 67 5.51 -1.60 -0.31
N LEU A 68 4.31 -1.48 -0.86
CA LEU A 68 3.62 -2.53 -1.61
C LEU A 68 3.47 -2.10 -3.07
N CYS A 69 3.72 -3.00 -4.03
CA CYS A 69 3.34 -2.74 -5.42
C CYS A 69 1.83 -2.82 -5.57
N GLN A 70 1.31 -2.42 -6.74
CA GLN A 70 -0.11 -2.42 -7.04
C GLN A 70 -0.78 -3.78 -6.75
N TYR A 71 -0.16 -4.88 -7.17
CA TYR A 71 -0.68 -6.22 -6.92
C TYR A 71 -0.78 -6.54 -5.42
N HIS A 72 0.29 -6.29 -4.66
CA HIS A 72 0.31 -6.59 -3.23
C HIS A 72 -0.57 -5.66 -2.41
N ALA A 73 -0.69 -4.39 -2.79
CA ALA A 73 -1.63 -3.45 -2.18
C ALA A 73 -3.07 -3.90 -2.41
N TYR A 74 -3.40 -4.35 -3.63
CA TYR A 74 -4.71 -4.91 -3.93
C TYR A 74 -5.00 -6.18 -3.12
N ALA A 75 -4.02 -7.09 -3.03
CA ALA A 75 -4.12 -8.29 -2.21
C ALA A 75 -4.34 -7.94 -0.72
N ALA A 76 -3.64 -6.95 -0.18
CA ALA A 76 -3.83 -6.45 1.18
C ALA A 76 -5.24 -5.86 1.39
N LEU A 77 -5.81 -5.19 0.38
CA LEU A 77 -7.17 -4.67 0.44
C LEU A 77 -8.23 -5.79 0.52
N ILE A 78 -8.07 -6.86 -0.25
CA ILE A 78 -9.07 -7.94 -0.34
C ILE A 78 -8.88 -9.09 0.65
N SER A 79 -7.71 -9.22 1.27
CA SER A 79 -7.37 -10.36 2.14
C SER A 79 -8.01 -10.32 3.53
N ARG A 80 -8.62 -9.19 3.93
CA ARG A 80 -9.37 -9.12 5.18
C ARG A 80 -10.73 -9.83 5.04
N LYS A 81 -10.88 -10.95 5.76
CA LYS A 81 -12.16 -11.63 6.01
C LYS A 81 -12.86 -11.01 7.21
#